data_AF-A0A6H5FVD2-F1
#
_entry.id   AF-A0A6H5FVD2-F1
#
_cell.length_a   1.000
_cell.length_b   1.000
_cell.length_c   1.000
_cell.angle_alpha   90.00
_cell.angle_beta   90.00
_cell.angle_gamma   90.00
#
_symmetry.space_group_name_H-M   'P 1'
#
loop_
_entity.id
_entity.type
_entity.pdbx_description
1 polymer ?
#
loop_
_entity_poly.entity_id
_entity_poly.type
_entity_poly.pdbx_seq_one_letter_code
_entity_poly.pdbx_strand_id
1 'polypeptide(L)'
;MSSQETKMSTKVVLSCSNGNSLIGAHDLTCLPSGNWSAPMPVCESVRACAYPGTVISGSISSVKFYYQIGETVEFNCDEGKRLVGASKIRCLKTAKWSSAMPSCS
;
A
#
# COMPACT_ATOMS: atom_id res chain seq x y z
N MET A 1 21.91 -17.88 44.84
CA MET A 1 21.66 -18.38 43.47
C MET A 1 20.16 -18.31 43.23
N SER A 2 19.68 -17.40 42.40
CA SER A 2 18.25 -17.29 42.06
C SER A 2 18.09 -17.65 40.60
N SER A 3 17.50 -18.82 40.33
CA SER A 3 17.12 -19.29 39.02
C SER A 3 15.85 -18.56 38.58
N GLN A 4 15.96 -17.56 37.71
CA GLN A 4 14.79 -17.04 37.01
C GLN A 4 14.54 -17.91 35.78
N GLU A 5 13.52 -18.77 35.87
CA GLU A 5 13.04 -19.63 34.79
C GLU A 5 12.77 -18.80 33.53
N THR A 6 13.46 -19.15 32.44
CA THR A 6 13.24 -18.55 31.13
C THR A 6 11.88 -19.02 30.61
N LYS A 7 10.89 -18.12 30.50
CA LYS A 7 9.51 -18.49 30.14
C LYS A 7 9.44 -19.02 28.70
N MET A 8 9.42 -20.34 28.56
CA MET A 8 9.37 -21.06 27.29
C MET A 8 7.93 -21.13 26.77
N SER A 9 7.40 -20.01 26.22
CA SER A 9 6.15 -19.90 25.43
C SER A 9 5.89 -18.45 24.99
N THR A 10 6.94 -17.67 24.71
CA THR A 10 6.76 -16.25 24.37
C THR A 10 6.20 -16.13 22.96
N LYS A 11 4.91 -15.80 22.87
CA LYS A 11 4.24 -15.42 21.63
C LYS A 11 4.52 -13.94 21.37
N VAL A 12 5.08 -13.65 20.20
CA VAL A 12 5.33 -12.29 19.72
C VAL A 12 4.36 -12.01 18.58
N VAL A 13 3.60 -10.92 18.69
CA VAL A 13 2.73 -10.45 17.60
C VAL A 13 3.53 -9.49 16.74
N LEU A 14 3.49 -9.70 15.43
CA LEU A 14 4.25 -8.94 14.44
C LEU A 14 3.33 -7.98 13.70
N SER A 15 3.82 -6.76 13.49
CA SER A 15 3.12 -5.70 12.78
C SER A 15 4.11 -4.89 11.95
N CYS A 16 3.69 -4.46 10.76
CA CYS A 16 4.48 -3.55 9.94
C CYS A 16 4.19 -2.08 10.28
N SER A 17 5.23 -1.26 10.32
CA SER A 17 5.12 0.19 10.42
C SER A 17 4.75 0.82 9.07
N ASN A 18 4.32 2.08 9.10
CA ASN A 18 4.07 2.90 7.89
C ASN A 18 2.97 2.39 6.95
N GLY A 19 2.00 1.65 7.50
CA GLY A 19 0.85 1.16 6.75
C GLY A 19 1.15 -0.02 5.83
N ASN A 20 2.39 -0.52 5.79
CA ASN A 20 2.82 -1.68 5.01
C ASN A 20 2.03 -2.96 5.39
N SER A 21 1.86 -3.86 4.42
CA SER A 21 1.22 -5.15 4.67
C SER A 21 2.25 -6.17 5.12
N LEU A 22 1.93 -6.89 6.20
CA LEU A 22 2.72 -8.01 6.67
C LEU A 22 2.41 -9.25 5.83
N ILE A 23 3.42 -9.77 5.13
CA ILE A 23 3.34 -10.96 4.29
C ILE A 23 4.00 -12.11 5.03
N GLY A 24 3.20 -13.03 5.56
CA GLY A 24 3.65 -14.19 6.34
C GLY A 24 2.90 -14.33 7.67
N ALA A 25 3.52 -14.96 8.67
CA ALA A 25 2.92 -15.20 9.98
C ALA A 25 2.76 -13.91 10.80
N HIS A 26 1.54 -13.65 11.30
CA HIS A 26 1.23 -12.50 12.16
C HIS A 26 1.72 -12.66 13.61
N ASP A 27 2.07 -13.87 13.99
CA ASP A 27 2.61 -14.18 15.30
C ASP A 27 3.65 -15.30 15.22
N LEU A 28 4.70 -15.16 16.03
CA LEU A 28 5.75 -16.15 16.18
C LEU A 28 5.81 -16.62 17.63
N THR A 29 5.94 -17.92 17.82
CA THR A 29 6.14 -18.53 19.13
C THR A 29 7.54 -19.13 19.17
N CYS A 30 8.29 -18.83 20.22
CA CYS A 30 9.58 -19.49 20.46
C CYS A 30 9.32 -20.93 20.91
N LEU A 31 9.76 -21.90 20.11
CA LEU A 31 9.61 -23.32 20.38
C LEU A 31 10.68 -23.81 21.37
N PRO A 32 10.46 -24.95 22.07
CA PRO A 32 11.45 -25.54 22.96
C PRO A 32 12.79 -25.90 22.28
N SER A 33 12.76 -26.05 20.95
CA SER A 33 13.95 -26.25 20.12
C SER A 33 14.81 -24.99 19.94
N GLY A 34 14.36 -23.83 20.44
CA GLY A 34 15.00 -22.52 20.23
C GLY A 34 14.68 -21.86 18.91
N ASN A 35 13.87 -22.50 18.05
CA ASN A 35 13.45 -21.97 16.76
C ASN A 35 12.08 -21.28 16.85
N TRP A 36 11.82 -20.35 15.94
CA TRP A 36 10.49 -19.77 15.77
C TRP A 36 9.52 -20.75 15.11
N SER A 37 8.25 -20.66 15.47
CA SER A 37 7.16 -21.48 14.91
C SER A 37 6.95 -21.32 13.40
N ALA A 38 7.43 -20.23 12.82
CA ALA A 38 7.40 -19.95 11.39
C ALA A 38 8.59 -19.05 10.99
N PRO A 39 8.92 -18.95 9.68
CA PRO A 39 9.88 -17.96 9.18
C PRO A 39 9.46 -16.53 9.51
N MET A 40 10.43 -15.62 9.61
CA MET A 40 10.16 -14.19 9.78
C MET A 40 9.35 -13.65 8.58
N PRO A 41 8.23 -12.95 8.82
CA PRO A 41 7.44 -12.36 7.74
C PRO A 41 8.14 -11.15 7.13
N VAL A 42 7.71 -10.77 5.93
CA VAL A 42 8.23 -9.61 5.21
C VAL A 42 7.20 -8.49 5.24
N CYS A 43 7.65 -7.26 5.49
CA CYS A 43 6.81 -6.08 5.31
C CYS A 43 6.91 -5.59 3.86
N GLU A 44 5.85 -5.79 3.08
CA GLU A 44 5.75 -5.20 1.75
C GLU A 44 4.99 -3.87 1.82
N SER A 45 5.51 -2.87 1.10
CA SER A 45 4.76 -1.64 0.88
C SER A 45 3.43 -1.98 0.26
N VAL A 46 2.33 -1.52 0.88
CA VAL A 46 0.99 -1.76 0.34
C VAL A 46 1.00 -1.26 -1.08
N ARG A 47 0.67 -2.18 -1.99
CA ARG A 47 0.71 -1.98 -3.44
C ARG A 47 0.05 -0.64 -3.79
N ALA A 48 0.88 0.36 -4.01
CA ALA A 48 0.46 1.72 -4.33
C ALA A 48 0.07 1.77 -5.81
N CYS A 49 -0.83 2.67 -6.17
CA CYS A 49 -1.12 2.90 -7.57
C CYS A 49 0.05 3.69 -8.18
N ALA A 50 0.59 3.17 -9.29
CA ALA A 50 1.59 3.88 -10.07
C ALA A 50 1.01 5.18 -10.64
N TYR A 51 1.91 6.11 -10.98
CA TYR A 51 1.56 7.31 -11.73
C TYR A 51 0.59 6.99 -12.87
N PRO A 52 -0.64 7.56 -12.87
CA PRO A 52 -1.67 7.14 -13.80
C PRO A 52 -1.32 7.56 -15.26
N GLY A 53 -0.40 8.52 -15.43
CA GLY A 53 -0.08 9.15 -16.71
C GLY A 53 -0.46 10.63 -16.71
N THR A 54 -0.06 11.36 -17.75
CA THR A 54 -0.40 12.78 -17.93
C THR A 54 -1.47 12.91 -19.01
N VAL A 55 -2.46 13.77 -18.79
CA VAL A 55 -3.47 14.09 -19.81
C VAL A 55 -2.82 14.98 -20.87
N ILE A 56 -2.88 14.59 -22.14
CA ILE A 56 -2.35 15.38 -23.26
C ILE A 56 -3.24 16.63 -23.41
N SER A 57 -2.70 17.81 -23.07
CA SER A 57 -3.44 19.08 -22.94
C SER A 57 -4.40 19.16 -21.73
N GLY A 58 -3.92 18.70 -20.58
CA GLY A 58 -4.57 18.91 -19.30
C GLY A 58 -3.59 18.90 -18.15
N SER A 59 -4.13 19.08 -16.95
CA SER A 59 -3.40 19.09 -15.68
C SER A 59 -3.97 18.06 -14.70
N ILE A 60 -3.11 17.64 -13.77
CA ILE A 60 -3.49 16.73 -12.68
C ILE A 60 -3.25 17.41 -11.34
N SER A 61 -4.13 17.18 -10.36
CA SER A 61 -4.09 17.87 -9.06
C SER A 61 -2.88 17.52 -8.19
N SER A 62 -2.24 16.37 -8.42
CA SER A 62 -1.05 15.93 -7.69
C SER A 62 -0.23 15.00 -8.56
N VAL A 63 1.08 15.25 -8.70
CA VAL A 63 2.04 14.38 -9.41
C VAL A 63 2.93 13.67 -8.39
N LYS A 64 2.80 12.35 -8.30
CA LYS A 64 3.65 11.47 -7.49
C LYS A 64 4.02 10.24 -8.30
N PHE A 65 5.18 9.64 -8.01
CA PHE A 65 5.52 8.33 -8.59
C PHE A 65 4.53 7.24 -8.15
N TYR A 66 4.02 7.34 -6.92
CA TYR A 66 3.12 6.38 -6.31
C TYR A 66 2.07 7.08 -5.45
N TYR A 67 0.86 6.50 -5.42
CA TYR A 67 -0.28 6.97 -4.63
C TYR A 67 -0.76 5.85 -3.70
N GLN A 68 -0.95 6.17 -2.44
CA GLN A 68 -1.44 5.25 -1.43
C GLN A 68 -2.90 4.86 -1.69
N ILE A 69 -3.29 3.72 -1.15
CA ILE A 69 -4.67 3.23 -1.23
C ILE A 69 -5.62 4.27 -0.65
N GLY A 70 -6.66 4.62 -1.40
CA GLY A 70 -7.63 5.63 -1.04
C GLY A 70 -7.30 7.04 -1.51
N GLU A 71 -6.05 7.33 -1.91
CA GLU A 71 -5.71 8.62 -2.52
C GLU A 71 -6.44 8.82 -3.85
N THR A 72 -6.71 10.08 -4.17
CA THR A 72 -7.43 10.47 -5.38
C THR A 72 -6.67 11.49 -6.19
N VAL A 73 -6.74 11.36 -7.51
CA VAL A 73 -6.20 12.31 -8.48
C VAL A 73 -7.36 12.88 -9.28
N GLU A 74 -7.33 14.19 -9.49
CA GLU A 74 -8.33 14.93 -10.26
C GLU A 74 -7.68 15.51 -11.52
N PHE A 75 -8.43 15.51 -12.61
CA PHE A 75 -7.99 15.87 -13.95
C PHE A 75 -8.78 17.06 -14.47
N ASN A 76 -8.06 18.02 -15.04
CA ASN A 76 -8.63 19.18 -15.69
C ASN A 76 -8.07 19.31 -17.10
N CYS A 77 -8.92 19.68 -18.06
CA CYS A 77 -8.47 20.00 -19.41
C CYS A 77 -8.11 21.48 -19.53
N ASP A 78 -7.22 21.78 -20.47
CA ASP A 78 -6.92 23.16 -20.85
C ASP A 78 -8.18 23.87 -21.41
N GLU A 79 -8.15 25.20 -21.43
CA GLU A 79 -9.29 26.02 -21.84
C GLU A 79 -9.81 25.65 -23.24
N GLY A 80 -11.13 25.56 -23.37
CA GLY A 80 -11.80 25.20 -24.63
C GLY A 80 -11.85 23.70 -24.95
N LYS A 81 -11.22 22.83 -24.14
CA LYS A 81 -11.31 21.38 -24.29
C LYS A 81 -12.29 20.76 -23.29
N ARG A 82 -12.88 19.63 -23.67
CA ARG A 82 -13.76 18.87 -22.78
C ARG A 82 -13.07 17.59 -22.30
N LEU A 83 -13.21 17.33 -21.00
CA LEU A 83 -12.78 16.07 -20.41
C LEU A 83 -13.72 14.94 -20.85
N VAL A 84 -13.15 13.86 -21.38
CA VAL A 84 -13.84 12.63 -21.76
C VAL A 84 -13.39 11.52 -20.80
N GLY A 85 -14.32 11.04 -19.98
CA GLY A 85 -14.05 10.02 -18.96
C GLY A 85 -14.27 10.54 -17.53
N ALA A 86 -13.59 9.93 -16.57
CA ALA A 86 -13.71 10.30 -15.15
C ALA A 86 -12.84 11.52 -14.82
N SER A 87 -13.42 12.57 -14.25
CA SER A 87 -12.68 13.74 -13.73
C SER A 87 -11.82 13.42 -12.51
N LYS A 88 -12.13 12.33 -11.81
CA LYS A 88 -11.41 11.91 -10.61
C LYS A 88 -11.29 10.40 -10.55
N ILE A 89 -10.10 9.92 -10.21
CA ILE A 89 -9.82 8.50 -9.99
C ILE A 89 -9.29 8.28 -8.58
N ARG A 90 -9.58 7.11 -8.01
CA ARG A 90 -9.13 6.71 -6.67
C ARG A 90 -8.25 5.47 -6.75
N CYS A 91 -7.19 5.43 -5.97
CA CYS A 91 -6.39 4.22 -5.83
C CYS A 91 -7.15 3.17 -5.01
N LEU A 92 -7.52 2.05 -5.63
CA LEU A 92 -8.27 0.96 -5.00
C LEU A 92 -7.32 0.03 -4.24
N LYS A 93 -7.84 -0.69 -3.24
CA LYS A 93 -7.12 -1.73 -2.47
C LYS A 93 -6.42 -2.79 -3.34
N THR A 94 -6.84 -2.92 -4.60
CA THR A 94 -6.25 -3.79 -5.62
C THR A 94 -4.99 -3.21 -6.29
N ALA A 95 -4.52 -2.03 -5.86
CA ALA A 95 -3.44 -1.27 -6.48
C ALA A 95 -3.70 -0.83 -7.91
N LYS A 96 -4.99 -0.70 -8.26
CA LYS A 96 -5.45 -0.20 -9.55
C LYS A 96 -6.25 1.06 -9.34
N TRP A 97 -6.23 1.92 -10.35
CA TRP A 97 -7.11 3.09 -10.39
C TRP A 97 -8.57 2.67 -10.58
N SER A 98 -9.48 3.41 -9.96
CA SER A 98 -10.93 3.14 -10.01
C SER A 98 -11.52 3.23 -11.41
N SER A 99 -10.89 4.01 -12.29
CA SER A 99 -11.29 4.21 -13.68
C SER A 99 -10.04 4.36 -14.56
N ALA A 100 -10.23 4.23 -15.88
CA ALA A 100 -9.18 4.53 -16.86
C ALA A 100 -8.85 6.03 -16.88
N MET A 101 -7.66 6.35 -17.42
CA MET A 101 -7.21 7.73 -17.64
C MET A 101 -8.17 8.47 -18.58
N PRO A 102 -8.69 9.66 -18.22
CA PRO A 102 -9.47 10.48 -19.13
C PRO A 102 -8.61 11.10 -20.24
N SER A 103 -9.27 11.55 -21.30
CA SER A 103 -8.65 12.32 -22.38
C SER A 103 -9.30 13.70 -22.51
N CYS A 104 -8.59 14.65 -23.12
CA CYS A 104 -9.12 15.96 -23.47
C CYS A 104 -9.34 16.03 -24.98
N SER A 105 -10.57 16.33 -25.40
CA SER A 105 -10.98 16.52 -26.79
C SER A 105 -11.53 17.92 -27.04
#